data_AF-A0A7Y5BLP3-F1
#
_entry.id   AF-A0A7Y5BLP3-F1
#
_cell.length_a   1.000
_cell.length_b   1.000
_cell.length_c   1.000
_cell.angle_alpha   90.00
_cell.angle_beta   90.00
_cell.angle_gamma   90.00
#
_symmetry.space_group_name_H-M   'P 1'
#
loop_
_entity.id
_entity.type
_entity.pdbx_description
1 polymer ?
#
loop_
_entity_poly.entity_id
_entity_poly.type
_entity_poly.pdbx_seq_one_letter_code
_entity_poly.pdbx_strand_id
1 'polypeptide(L)'
;MSLDQVISENDPDLKYWIRLQLFAAEDEGRTEEASERTRREEREKGNVPKSNEIPSALVMIAGVVLIFFLSKYLFFRFSFMVKKYFHGIAKNNEFGAEALIALSRSVAEEISYLLLPILGITFITAIIGNVVQVGFLFSPRALRFDLARVSPNFKKVLPTRQTLFNLGKSILKIILIGWVSYIIISFDFLPVLMTGDMGVIQSTGMIAYTSLKIFLVCGIILFVISIVDFFYQKFEFEESLKMTPAEAKREMKQEEGDKAILQKRRQRMRDMIQSGMLQKVKTADVVITNPTHYAVALVYEPGVQLAPVVIAKGMDEIALIIRRIARENNVPIVENRVQARMLYEEVELNQPIPEKFFHAVSVIITKLDKYKRLRA
;
A
#
# COMPACT_ATOMS: atom_id res chain seq x y z
N MET A 1 11.93 37.58 -11.97
CA MET A 1 11.05 38.51 -11.26
C MET A 1 9.65 37.95 -11.41
N SER A 2 9.10 37.34 -10.36
CA SER A 2 7.76 36.73 -10.42
C SER A 2 6.71 37.84 -10.61
N LEU A 3 5.58 37.53 -11.25
CA LEU A 3 4.44 38.48 -11.40
C LEU A 3 4.03 39.10 -10.04
N ASP A 4 4.23 38.36 -8.95
CA ASP A 4 3.97 38.80 -7.58
C ASP A 4 4.86 39.98 -7.13
N GLN A 5 6.08 40.09 -7.65
CA GLN A 5 6.98 41.22 -7.33
C GLN A 5 6.51 42.51 -8.01
N VAL A 6 5.89 42.41 -9.19
CA VAL A 6 5.40 43.58 -9.95
C VAL A 6 4.07 44.09 -9.38
N ILE A 7 3.21 43.20 -8.88
CA ILE A 7 1.91 43.57 -8.30
C ILE A 7 2.07 44.14 -6.88
N SER A 8 3.06 43.66 -6.11
CA SER A 8 3.35 44.12 -4.75
C SER A 8 3.87 45.56 -4.67
N GLU A 9 4.41 46.11 -5.75
CA GLU A 9 5.10 47.41 -5.73
C GLU A 9 4.15 48.59 -5.98
N ASN A 10 2.94 48.34 -6.52
CA ASN A 10 2.07 49.39 -7.05
C ASN A 10 0.74 49.62 -6.30
N ASP A 11 0.38 48.83 -5.29
CA ASP A 11 -0.84 49.09 -4.51
C ASP A 11 -0.78 48.53 -3.07
N PRO A 12 -0.53 49.37 -2.05
CA PRO A 12 -0.40 48.94 -0.66
C PRO A 12 -1.70 48.45 -0.01
N ASP A 13 -2.87 48.69 -0.63
CA ASP A 13 -4.18 48.30 -0.11
C ASP A 13 -4.63 46.87 -0.51
N LEU A 14 -3.92 46.23 -1.46
CA LEU A 14 -4.18 44.84 -1.85
C LEU A 14 -3.62 43.79 -0.88
N LYS A 15 -2.96 44.21 0.21
CA LYS A 15 -2.31 43.32 1.17
C LYS A 15 -3.27 42.48 2.04
N TYR A 16 -4.56 42.82 2.05
CA TYR A 16 -5.58 42.21 2.92
C TYR A 16 -6.70 41.44 2.21
N TRP A 17 -6.63 41.26 0.89
CA TRP A 17 -7.62 40.47 0.18
C TRP A 17 -7.18 39.01 0.12
N ILE A 18 -8.10 38.13 0.54
CA ILE A 18 -7.96 36.66 0.62
C ILE A 18 -7.12 36.15 -0.56
N ARG A 19 -5.92 35.63 -0.27
CA ARG A 19 -5.08 34.98 -1.28
C ARG A 19 -5.80 33.74 -1.81
N LEU A 20 -6.47 33.86 -2.95
CA LEU A 20 -7.18 32.77 -3.61
C LEU A 20 -6.26 31.61 -4.02
N GLN A 21 -4.95 31.85 -4.08
CA GLN A 21 -3.91 30.83 -4.26
C GLN A 21 -3.85 29.78 -3.12
N LEU A 22 -4.48 30.04 -1.96
CA LEU A 22 -4.64 29.02 -0.90
C LEU A 22 -5.67 27.92 -1.25
N PHE A 23 -6.41 28.08 -2.36
CA PHE A 23 -7.47 27.17 -2.78
C PHE A 23 -7.15 26.33 -4.02
N ALA A 24 -5.98 26.54 -4.64
CA ALA A 24 -5.57 25.86 -5.86
C ALA A 24 -4.56 24.75 -5.55
N ALA A 25 -5.03 23.54 -5.25
CA ALA A 25 -4.21 22.34 -5.43
C ALA A 25 -3.85 22.13 -6.93
N GLU A 26 -4.57 22.79 -7.83
CA GLU A 26 -4.37 22.74 -9.29
C GLU A 26 -3.12 23.51 -9.77
N ASP A 27 -2.54 24.42 -8.98
CA ASP A 27 -1.43 25.29 -9.44
C ASP A 27 -0.01 24.72 -9.23
N GLU A 28 0.15 23.53 -8.64
CA GLU A 28 1.46 22.86 -8.53
C GLU A 28 1.84 22.03 -9.77
N GLY A 29 1.01 22.02 -10.82
CA GLY A 29 1.26 21.20 -12.03
C GLY A 29 1.18 19.69 -11.76
N ARG A 30 0.44 19.29 -10.71
CA ARG A 30 0.26 17.91 -10.26
C ARG A 30 -0.96 17.29 -10.95
N THR A 31 -0.75 16.80 -12.16
CA THR A 31 -1.81 16.26 -13.02
C THR A 31 -1.82 14.73 -13.11
N GLU A 32 -0.72 14.09 -12.76
CA GLU A 32 -0.57 12.64 -12.90
C GLU A 32 -1.16 11.91 -11.70
N GLU A 33 -1.74 10.74 -11.94
CA GLU A 33 -2.23 9.87 -10.87
C GLU A 33 -1.08 9.35 -10.00
N ALA A 34 -1.37 9.13 -8.72
CA ALA A 34 -0.41 8.57 -7.79
C ALA A 34 -0.05 7.12 -8.15
N SER A 35 1.25 6.80 -8.17
CA SER A 35 1.72 5.42 -8.33
C SER A 35 1.29 4.53 -7.15
N GLU A 36 1.27 3.21 -7.37
CA GLU A 36 0.99 2.24 -6.29
C GLU A 36 2.01 2.33 -5.15
N ARG A 37 3.27 2.64 -5.48
CA ARG A 37 4.34 2.81 -4.51
C ARG A 37 4.06 3.98 -3.58
N THR A 38 3.70 5.14 -4.13
CA THR A 38 3.36 6.31 -3.30
C THR A 38 2.13 6.06 -2.43
N ARG A 39 1.10 5.39 -2.96
CA ARG A 39 -0.06 4.95 -2.17
C ARG A 39 0.35 4.03 -1.01
N ARG A 40 1.28 3.08 -1.25
CA ARG A 40 1.84 2.21 -0.21
C ARG A 40 2.66 2.99 0.82
N GLU A 41 3.51 3.91 0.39
CA GLU A 41 4.35 4.71 1.29
C GLU A 41 3.50 5.57 2.24
N GLU A 42 2.42 6.19 1.75
CA GLU A 42 1.49 6.95 2.59
C GLU A 42 0.72 6.05 3.55
N ARG A 43 0.28 4.88 3.08
CA ARG A 43 -0.33 3.86 3.95
C ARG A 43 0.65 3.37 5.03
N GLU A 44 1.92 3.16 4.71
CA GLU A 44 2.97 2.81 5.67
C GLU A 44 3.26 3.92 6.68
N LYS A 45 3.07 5.19 6.32
CA LYS A 45 3.15 6.33 7.25
C LYS A 45 1.89 6.46 8.13
N GLY A 46 0.86 5.65 7.87
CA GLY A 46 -0.43 5.71 8.56
C GLY A 46 -1.36 6.79 8.02
N ASN A 47 -1.05 7.38 6.86
CA ASN A 47 -1.90 8.34 6.19
C ASN A 47 -2.84 7.61 5.24
N VAL A 48 -4.14 7.68 5.53
CA VAL A 48 -5.19 6.91 4.87
C VAL A 48 -6.49 7.72 4.87
N PRO A 49 -7.32 7.60 3.82
CA PRO A 49 -8.60 8.28 3.78
C PRO A 49 -9.53 7.64 4.81
N LYS A 50 -10.03 8.43 5.77
CA LYS A 50 -10.99 7.98 6.77
C LYS A 50 -11.90 9.13 7.22
N SER A 51 -13.21 8.90 7.17
CA SER A 51 -14.19 9.78 7.78
C SER A 51 -14.35 9.46 9.26
N ASN A 52 -14.23 10.49 10.10
CA ASN A 52 -14.53 10.41 11.53
C ASN A 52 -16.05 10.37 11.81
N GLU A 53 -16.89 10.60 10.79
CA GLU A 53 -18.36 10.62 10.93
C GLU A 53 -18.93 9.20 10.90
N ILE A 54 -18.34 8.27 10.13
CA ILE A 54 -18.81 6.88 10.04
C ILE A 54 -18.79 6.18 11.42
N PRO A 55 -17.65 6.17 12.16
CA PRO A 55 -17.62 5.52 13.48
C PRO A 55 -18.60 6.17 14.45
N SER A 56 -18.72 7.50 14.40
CA SER A 56 -19.61 8.26 15.28
C SER A 56 -21.09 7.90 15.05
N ALA A 57 -21.52 7.82 13.79
CA ALA A 57 -22.88 7.43 13.44
C ALA A 57 -23.20 5.97 13.80
N LEU A 58 -22.26 5.05 13.54
CA LEU A 58 -22.42 3.65 13.91
C LEU A 58 -22.51 3.47 15.44
N VAL A 59 -21.64 4.14 16.20
CA VAL A 59 -21.66 4.13 17.67
C VAL A 59 -22.98 4.64 18.22
N MET A 60 -23.51 5.72 17.65
CA MET A 60 -24.81 6.27 18.03
C MET A 60 -25.94 5.27 17.76
N ILE A 61 -26.03 4.71 16.55
CA ILE A 61 -27.07 3.73 16.19
C ILE A 61 -26.98 2.48 17.07
N ALA A 62 -25.79 1.88 17.19
CA ALA A 62 -25.59 0.68 17.98
C ALA A 62 -25.88 0.89 19.47
N GLY A 63 -25.48 2.04 20.03
CA GLY A 63 -25.78 2.43 21.40
C GLY A 63 -27.29 2.57 21.64
N VAL A 64 -28.00 3.27 20.74
CA VAL A 64 -29.45 3.47 20.82
C VAL A 64 -30.21 2.15 20.70
N VAL A 65 -29.83 1.29 19.75
CA VAL A 65 -30.42 -0.04 19.56
C VAL A 65 -30.17 -0.92 20.77
N LEU A 66 -28.96 -0.92 21.33
CA LEU A 66 -28.68 -1.69 22.55
C LEU A 66 -29.52 -1.18 23.72
N ILE A 67 -29.57 0.14 23.94
CA ILE A 67 -30.37 0.73 25.02
C ILE A 67 -31.84 0.34 24.88
N PHE A 68 -32.37 0.27 23.66
CA PHE A 68 -33.74 -0.20 23.43
C PHE A 68 -33.95 -1.64 23.91
N PHE A 69 -33.12 -2.58 23.47
CA PHE A 69 -33.23 -3.99 23.86
C PHE A 69 -32.95 -4.20 25.36
N LEU A 70 -32.02 -3.43 25.92
CA LEU A 70 -31.62 -3.52 27.32
C LEU A 70 -32.47 -2.62 28.24
N SER A 71 -33.42 -1.85 27.71
CA SER A 71 -34.17 -0.82 28.44
C SER A 71 -34.83 -1.36 29.71
N LYS A 72 -35.52 -2.50 29.60
CA LYS A 72 -36.16 -3.18 30.73
C LYS A 72 -35.12 -3.59 31.80
N TYR A 73 -34.01 -4.18 31.37
CA TYR A 73 -32.92 -4.57 32.27
C TYR A 73 -32.30 -3.36 32.99
N LEU A 74 -31.97 -2.31 32.23
CA LEU A 74 -31.39 -1.06 32.76
C LEU A 74 -32.35 -0.40 33.75
N PHE A 75 -33.64 -0.33 33.42
CA PHE A 75 -34.67 0.25 34.30
C PHE A 75 -34.78 -0.52 35.63
N PHE A 76 -34.86 -1.85 35.58
CA PHE A 76 -34.96 -2.66 36.81
C PHE A 76 -33.69 -2.61 37.64
N ARG A 77 -32.51 -2.65 37.01
CA ARG A 77 -31.22 -2.51 37.70
C ARG A 77 -31.08 -1.15 38.36
N PHE A 78 -31.40 -0.08 37.65
CA PHE A 78 -31.37 1.27 38.21
C PHE A 78 -32.36 1.41 39.38
N SER A 79 -33.58 0.92 39.22
CA SER A 79 -34.59 0.91 40.28
C SER A 79 -34.14 0.11 41.52
N PHE A 80 -33.50 -1.04 41.31
CA PHE A 80 -32.91 -1.85 42.37
C PHE A 80 -31.80 -1.09 43.09
N MET A 81 -30.90 -0.44 42.34
CA MET A 81 -29.79 0.36 42.87
C MET A 81 -30.31 1.51 43.75
N VAL A 82 -31.29 2.26 43.26
CA VAL A 82 -31.92 3.35 44.02
C VAL A 82 -32.54 2.81 45.31
N LYS A 83 -33.35 1.74 45.24
CA LYS A 83 -33.95 1.14 46.44
C LYS A 83 -32.90 0.64 47.43
N LYS A 84 -31.87 -0.06 46.95
CA LYS A 84 -30.78 -0.63 47.76
C LYS A 84 -30.06 0.44 48.55
N TYR A 85 -29.67 1.54 47.92
CA TYR A 85 -28.86 2.57 48.59
C TYR A 85 -29.70 3.60 49.34
N PHE A 86 -30.84 4.06 48.81
CA PHE A 86 -31.69 5.01 49.56
C PHE A 86 -32.33 4.36 50.79
N HIS A 87 -32.68 3.07 50.73
CA HIS A 87 -33.28 2.38 51.87
C HIS A 87 -32.25 1.72 52.79
N GLY A 88 -31.08 1.32 52.26
CA GLY A 88 -30.00 0.67 53.02
C GLY A 88 -29.14 1.64 53.82
N ILE A 89 -28.87 2.85 53.30
CA ILE A 89 -28.09 3.86 54.02
C ILE A 89 -28.84 4.36 55.26
N ALA A 90 -30.18 4.44 55.21
CA ALA A 90 -31.00 4.88 56.33
C ALA A 90 -31.03 3.89 57.51
N LYS A 91 -30.57 2.65 57.34
CA LYS A 91 -30.61 1.59 58.37
C LYS A 91 -29.27 1.29 59.04
N ASN A 92 -28.14 1.71 58.45
CA ASN A 92 -26.82 1.43 58.99
C ASN A 92 -26.27 2.66 59.73
N ASN A 93 -26.20 2.57 61.06
CA ASN A 93 -25.66 3.62 61.94
C ASN A 93 -24.15 3.52 62.18
N GLU A 94 -23.48 2.47 61.68
CA GLU A 94 -22.04 2.25 61.85
C GLU A 94 -21.29 2.64 60.57
N PHE A 95 -20.84 3.89 60.51
CA PHE A 95 -19.95 4.37 59.45
C PHE A 95 -18.48 4.20 59.86
N GLY A 96 -17.85 3.14 59.36
CA GLY A 96 -16.41 2.88 59.48
C GLY A 96 -15.71 2.74 58.12
N ALA A 97 -14.38 2.66 58.12
CA ALA A 97 -13.58 2.54 56.88
C ALA A 97 -13.94 1.27 56.07
N GLU A 98 -14.17 0.14 56.74
CA GLU A 98 -14.56 -1.12 56.09
C GLU A 98 -15.94 -1.02 55.43
N ALA A 99 -16.91 -0.39 56.10
CA ALA A 99 -18.25 -0.15 55.55
C ALA A 99 -18.20 0.74 54.30
N LEU A 100 -17.32 1.75 54.28
CA LEU A 100 -17.11 2.62 53.12
C LEU A 100 -16.47 1.86 51.94
N ILE A 101 -15.50 0.99 52.21
CA ILE A 101 -14.87 0.16 51.18
C ILE A 101 -15.89 -0.82 50.58
N ALA A 102 -16.69 -1.50 51.42
CA ALA A 102 -17.74 -2.39 50.95
C ALA A 102 -18.81 -1.66 50.12
N LEU A 103 -19.22 -0.48 50.57
CA LEU A 103 -20.17 0.37 49.84
C LEU A 103 -19.61 0.81 48.49
N SER A 104 -18.39 1.32 48.45
CA SER A 104 -17.75 1.79 47.21
C SER A 104 -17.57 0.64 46.20
N ARG A 105 -17.16 -0.55 46.66
CA ARG A 105 -17.10 -1.76 45.82
C ARG A 105 -18.47 -2.13 45.26
N SER A 106 -19.49 -2.18 46.11
CA SER A 106 -20.86 -2.50 45.69
C SER A 106 -21.39 -1.48 44.67
N VAL A 107 -21.12 -0.18 44.87
CA VAL A 107 -21.52 0.87 43.92
C VAL A 107 -20.77 0.71 42.59
N ALA A 108 -19.46 0.47 42.63
CA ALA A 108 -18.65 0.25 41.43
C ALA A 108 -19.13 -0.96 40.62
N GLU A 109 -19.51 -2.07 41.29
CA GLU A 109 -20.06 -3.25 40.63
C GLU A 109 -21.40 -2.95 39.94
N GLU A 110 -22.34 -2.29 40.61
CA GLU A 110 -23.64 -1.93 40.02
C GLU A 110 -23.50 -0.96 38.83
N ILE A 111 -22.63 0.05 38.96
CA ILE A 111 -22.32 0.97 37.85
C ILE A 111 -21.68 0.21 36.69
N SER A 112 -20.80 -0.75 36.97
CA SER A 112 -20.18 -1.58 35.94
C SER A 112 -21.22 -2.40 35.19
N TYR A 113 -22.19 -3.03 35.87
CA TYR A 113 -23.26 -3.77 35.20
C TYR A 113 -24.19 -2.89 34.33
N LEU A 114 -24.32 -1.61 34.66
CA LEU A 114 -25.10 -0.65 33.87
C LEU A 114 -24.31 -0.13 32.65
N LEU A 115 -23.04 0.24 32.85
CA LEU A 115 -22.24 0.91 31.82
C LEU A 115 -21.51 -0.06 30.90
N LEU A 116 -21.03 -1.20 31.40
CA LEU A 116 -20.16 -2.11 30.64
C LEU A 116 -20.81 -2.64 29.35
N PRO A 117 -22.11 -3.00 29.30
CA PRO A 117 -22.76 -3.37 28.03
C PRO A 117 -22.73 -2.22 27.00
N ILE A 118 -22.97 -0.99 27.45
CA ILE A 118 -23.01 0.21 26.59
C ILE A 118 -21.59 0.57 26.13
N LEU A 119 -20.62 0.59 27.04
CA LEU A 119 -19.22 0.83 26.71
C LEU A 119 -18.67 -0.26 25.79
N GLY A 120 -19.05 -1.53 26.03
CA GLY A 120 -18.67 -2.66 25.20
C GLY A 120 -19.15 -2.52 23.76
N ILE A 121 -20.45 -2.27 23.55
CA ILE A 121 -20.98 -2.14 22.18
C ILE A 121 -20.43 -0.91 21.47
N THR A 122 -20.30 0.23 22.17
CA THR A 122 -19.78 1.46 21.58
C THR A 122 -18.30 1.34 21.24
N PHE A 123 -17.50 0.68 22.09
CA PHE A 123 -16.10 0.37 21.81
C PHE A 123 -15.95 -0.56 20.58
N ILE A 124 -16.68 -1.68 20.56
CA ILE A 124 -16.64 -2.63 19.44
C ILE A 124 -17.07 -1.93 18.14
N THR A 125 -18.15 -1.17 18.19
CA THR A 125 -18.68 -0.48 17.01
C THR A 125 -17.77 0.64 16.53
N ALA A 126 -17.09 1.36 17.44
CA ALA A 126 -16.08 2.36 17.08
C ALA A 126 -14.89 1.73 16.35
N ILE A 127 -14.43 0.55 16.81
CA ILE A 127 -13.39 -0.23 16.14
C ILE A 127 -13.87 -0.65 14.75
N ILE A 128 -15.05 -1.28 14.66
CA ILE A 128 -15.62 -1.72 13.39
C ILE A 128 -15.75 -0.55 12.41
N GLY A 129 -16.25 0.59 12.86
CA GLY A 129 -16.41 1.78 12.03
C GLY A 129 -15.10 2.32 11.47
N ASN A 130 -13.97 2.19 12.19
CA ASN A 130 -12.66 2.55 11.67
C ASN A 130 -12.08 1.47 10.74
N VAL A 131 -12.22 0.20 11.13
CA VAL A 131 -11.68 -0.95 10.38
C VAL A 131 -12.38 -1.15 9.05
N VAL A 132 -13.70 -0.93 8.95
CA VAL A 132 -14.45 -1.07 7.69
C VAL A 132 -13.97 -0.07 6.63
N GLN A 133 -13.48 1.11 7.04
CA GLN A 133 -13.04 2.16 6.12
C GLN A 133 -11.67 1.88 5.48
N VAL A 134 -10.71 1.43 6.30
CA VAL A 134 -9.29 1.34 5.90
C VAL A 134 -8.76 -0.10 5.89
N GLY A 135 -9.47 -1.02 6.54
CA GLY A 135 -8.97 -2.31 6.96
C GLY A 135 -8.09 -2.21 8.21
N PHE A 136 -7.53 -3.34 8.62
CA PHE A 136 -6.54 -3.37 9.69
C PHE A 136 -5.20 -2.83 9.16
N LEU A 137 -4.76 -1.67 9.67
CA LEU A 137 -3.50 -1.04 9.30
C LEU A 137 -2.64 -0.83 10.55
N PHE A 138 -1.55 -1.57 10.64
CA PHE A 138 -0.55 -1.37 11.68
C PHE A 138 0.64 -0.61 11.09
N SER A 139 0.83 0.65 11.50
CA SER A 139 1.95 1.50 11.07
C SER A 139 2.85 1.84 12.27
N PRO A 140 3.96 1.10 12.48
CA PRO A 140 4.97 1.45 13.48
C PRO A 140 5.61 2.82 13.23
N ARG A 141 5.68 3.25 11.96
CA ARG A 141 6.23 4.57 11.59
C ARG A 141 5.35 5.70 12.11
N ALA A 142 4.03 5.51 12.18
CA ALA A 142 3.12 6.51 12.74
C ALA A 142 3.32 6.74 14.24
N LEU A 143 3.86 5.74 14.97
CA LEU A 143 4.14 5.78 16.41
C LEU A 143 5.48 6.46 16.77
N ARG A 144 6.29 6.85 15.77
CA ARG A 144 7.56 7.53 16.03
C ARG A 144 7.29 8.89 16.67
N PHE A 145 8.03 9.16 17.75
CA PHE A 145 7.98 10.45 18.42
C PHE A 145 8.59 11.53 17.51
N ASP A 146 7.76 12.47 17.06
CA ASP A 146 8.15 13.53 16.14
C ASP A 146 7.79 14.89 16.76
N LEU A 147 8.82 15.60 17.25
CA LEU A 147 8.68 16.93 17.84
C LEU A 147 8.13 17.97 16.86
N ALA A 148 8.29 17.76 15.55
CA ALA A 148 7.72 18.65 14.54
C ALA A 148 6.19 18.64 14.56
N ARG A 149 5.55 17.53 14.98
CA ARG A 149 4.09 17.43 15.13
C ARG A 149 3.54 18.22 16.32
N VAL A 150 4.37 18.56 17.29
CA VAL A 150 3.99 19.32 18.50
C VAL A 150 4.13 20.83 18.28
N SER A 151 4.85 21.26 17.25
CA SER A 151 4.98 22.67 16.90
C SER A 151 3.62 23.27 16.47
N PRO A 152 3.25 24.47 16.97
CA PRO A 152 1.97 25.10 16.65
C PRO A 152 1.94 25.49 15.17
N ASN A 153 1.21 24.72 14.36
CA ASN A 153 1.06 24.99 12.94
C ASN A 153 -0.14 25.91 12.68
N PHE A 154 0.09 27.22 12.82
CA PHE A 154 -0.94 28.25 12.60
C PHE A 154 -1.54 28.24 11.18
N LYS A 155 -0.87 27.65 10.18
CA LYS A 155 -1.42 27.49 8.82
C LYS A 155 -2.61 26.53 8.78
N LYS A 156 -2.71 25.58 9.72
CA LYS A 156 -3.89 24.68 9.84
C LYS A 156 -5.10 25.34 10.49
N VAL A 157 -4.91 26.48 11.17
CA VAL A 157 -5.99 27.24 11.84
C VAL A 157 -6.62 28.27 10.90
N LEU A 158 -5.95 28.60 9.79
CA LEU A 158 -6.48 29.50 8.77
C LEU A 158 -7.65 28.84 8.01
N PRO A 159 -8.61 29.64 7.51
CA PRO A 159 -9.74 29.14 6.73
C PRO A 159 -9.27 28.55 5.40
N THR A 160 -9.03 27.24 5.38
CA THR A 160 -8.81 26.46 4.16
C THR A 160 -10.14 26.00 3.57
N ARG A 161 -10.16 25.61 2.29
CA ARG A 161 -11.35 25.02 1.62
C ARG A 161 -11.94 23.87 2.44
N GLN A 162 -11.07 23.04 3.00
CA GLN A 162 -11.44 21.90 3.83
C GLN A 162 -12.10 22.32 5.15
N THR A 163 -11.56 23.34 5.83
CA THR A 163 -12.15 23.87 7.07
C THR A 163 -13.54 24.48 6.82
N LEU A 164 -13.69 25.27 5.74
CA LEU A 164 -15.00 25.84 5.35
C LEU A 164 -16.02 24.77 4.97
N PHE A 165 -15.59 23.74 4.22
CA PHE A 165 -16.44 22.59 3.88
C PHE A 165 -16.90 21.83 5.13
N ASN A 166 -15.98 21.58 6.07
CA ASN A 166 -16.30 20.92 7.34
C ASN A 166 -17.25 21.75 8.21
N LEU A 167 -17.12 23.08 8.21
CA LEU A 167 -18.05 23.99 8.88
C LEU A 167 -19.46 23.91 8.26
N GLY A 168 -19.56 24.04 6.94
CA GLY A 168 -20.83 23.95 6.21
C GLY A 168 -21.54 22.62 6.46
N LYS A 169 -20.81 21.51 6.43
CA LYS A 169 -21.30 20.17 6.77
C LYS A 169 -21.82 20.08 8.21
N SER A 170 -21.12 20.70 9.16
CA SER A 170 -21.53 20.71 10.57
C SER A 170 -22.82 21.49 10.78
N ILE A 171 -22.96 22.64 10.12
CA ILE A 171 -24.20 23.44 10.13
C ILE A 171 -25.35 22.66 9.50
N LEU A 172 -25.12 22.03 8.33
CA LEU A 172 -26.13 21.20 7.66
C LEU A 172 -26.61 20.06 8.57
N LYS A 173 -25.71 19.38 9.28
CA LYS A 173 -26.06 18.33 10.25
C LYS A 173 -26.97 18.88 11.36
N ILE A 174 -26.64 20.03 11.94
CA ILE A 174 -27.44 20.64 13.02
C ILE A 174 -28.84 21.00 12.52
N ILE A 175 -28.92 21.67 11.37
CA ILE A 175 -30.21 22.04 10.75
C ILE A 175 -31.05 20.79 10.50
N LEU A 176 -30.43 19.74 9.94
CA LEU A 176 -31.15 18.51 9.61
C LEU A 176 -31.63 17.79 10.87
N ILE A 177 -30.78 17.64 11.89
CA ILE A 177 -31.17 17.03 13.17
C ILE A 177 -32.32 17.83 13.81
N GLY A 178 -32.22 19.16 13.83
CA GLY A 178 -33.26 20.04 14.37
C GLY A 178 -34.58 19.89 13.60
N TRP A 179 -34.52 19.89 12.27
CA TRP A 179 -35.69 19.74 11.41
C TRP A 179 -36.38 18.39 11.55
N VAL A 180 -35.61 17.29 11.56
CA VAL A 180 -36.15 15.93 11.75
C VAL A 180 -36.74 15.77 13.14
N SER A 181 -36.06 16.26 14.17
CA SER A 181 -36.56 16.23 15.55
C SER A 181 -37.86 17.02 15.67
N TYR A 182 -37.92 18.21 15.06
CA TYR A 182 -39.15 19.01 15.01
C TYR A 182 -40.30 18.24 14.35
N ILE A 183 -40.10 17.66 13.17
CA ILE A 183 -41.12 16.89 12.46
C ILE A 183 -41.65 15.73 13.33
N ILE A 184 -40.76 14.94 13.94
CA ILE A 184 -41.17 13.79 14.76
C ILE A 184 -41.96 14.25 15.98
N ILE A 185 -41.50 15.30 16.67
CA ILE A 185 -42.20 15.87 17.82
C ILE A 185 -43.56 16.44 17.41
N SER A 186 -43.65 17.11 16.26
CA SER A 186 -44.92 17.64 15.75
C SER A 186 -45.93 16.54 15.43
N PHE A 187 -45.50 15.41 14.87
CA PHE A 187 -46.38 14.25 14.64
C PHE A 187 -46.81 13.56 15.93
N ASP A 188 -45.92 13.47 16.92
CA ASP A 188 -46.20 12.88 18.23
C ASP A 188 -46.81 13.89 19.24
N PHE A 189 -47.09 15.12 18.81
CA PHE A 189 -47.46 16.23 19.70
C PHE A 189 -48.68 15.92 20.57
N LEU A 190 -49.76 15.42 19.96
CA LEU A 190 -51.00 15.07 20.68
C LEU A 190 -50.78 13.95 21.70
N PRO A 191 -50.19 12.78 21.33
CA PRO A 191 -49.82 11.76 22.30
C PRO A 191 -48.93 12.24 23.44
N VAL A 192 -47.95 13.12 23.15
CA VAL A 192 -47.07 13.71 24.16
C VAL A 192 -47.85 14.63 25.10
N LEU A 193 -48.78 15.44 24.57
CA LEU A 193 -49.62 16.32 25.39
C LEU A 193 -50.52 15.52 26.35
N MET A 194 -51.04 14.38 25.89
CA MET A 194 -51.88 13.49 26.70
C MET A 194 -51.12 12.76 27.80
N THR A 195 -49.78 12.83 27.85
CA THR A 195 -48.98 12.19 28.91
C THR A 195 -49.28 12.73 30.30
N GLY A 196 -49.81 13.96 30.42
CA GLY A 196 -50.23 14.54 31.70
C GLY A 196 -51.39 13.80 32.36
N ASP A 197 -52.24 13.14 31.56
CA ASP A 197 -53.38 12.35 32.02
C ASP A 197 -53.08 10.84 32.09
N MET A 198 -51.88 10.42 31.67
CA MET A 198 -51.44 9.03 31.67
C MET A 198 -50.78 8.64 33.00
N GLY A 199 -50.86 7.36 33.34
CA GLY A 199 -50.05 6.80 34.44
C GLY A 199 -48.54 6.88 34.13
N VAL A 200 -47.71 7.02 35.17
CA VAL A 200 -46.24 7.22 35.06
C VAL A 200 -45.54 6.22 34.14
N ILE A 201 -45.94 4.95 34.17
CA ILE A 201 -45.35 3.89 33.33
C ILE A 201 -45.67 4.14 31.85
N GLN A 202 -46.90 4.53 31.54
CA GLN A 202 -47.35 4.79 30.17
C GLN A 202 -46.72 6.06 29.61
N SER A 203 -46.70 7.15 30.39
CA SER A 203 -46.06 8.40 29.97
C SER A 203 -44.56 8.24 29.73
N THR A 204 -43.86 7.53 30.62
CA THR A 204 -42.44 7.22 30.45
C THR A 204 -42.19 6.36 29.20
N GLY A 205 -43.03 5.36 28.96
CA GLY A 205 -42.94 4.51 27.76
C GLY A 205 -43.13 5.30 26.46
N MET A 206 -44.11 6.23 26.44
CA MET A 206 -44.36 7.11 25.30
C MET A 206 -43.15 8.01 25.01
N ILE A 207 -42.63 8.70 26.03
CA ILE A 207 -41.46 9.59 25.89
C ILE A 207 -40.23 8.79 25.42
N ALA A 208 -40.00 7.60 25.98
CA ALA A 208 -38.90 6.74 25.58
C ALA A 208 -39.03 6.28 24.12
N TYR A 209 -40.24 5.96 23.67
CA TYR A 209 -40.50 5.57 22.28
C TYR A 209 -40.31 6.73 21.29
N THR A 210 -40.83 7.93 21.60
CA THR A 210 -40.60 9.12 20.78
C THR A 210 -39.11 9.48 20.74
N SER A 211 -38.43 9.41 21.88
CA SER A 211 -36.97 9.64 21.96
C SER A 211 -36.21 8.64 21.09
N LEU A 212 -36.55 7.35 21.17
CA LEU A 212 -35.95 6.29 20.34
C LEU A 212 -36.12 6.58 18.85
N LYS A 213 -37.33 6.98 18.42
CA LYS A 213 -37.60 7.35 17.02
C LYS A 213 -36.69 8.48 16.55
N ILE A 214 -36.56 9.55 17.35
CA ILE A 214 -35.68 10.68 17.03
C ILE A 214 -34.24 10.21 16.88
N PHE A 215 -33.70 9.50 17.89
CA PHE A 215 -32.31 9.02 17.85
C PHE A 215 -32.05 8.07 16.69
N LEU A 216 -32.96 7.15 16.39
CA LEU A 216 -32.77 6.18 15.31
C LEU A 216 -32.82 6.86 13.93
N VAL A 217 -33.82 7.72 13.68
CA VAL A 217 -33.95 8.43 12.40
C VAL A 217 -32.78 9.39 12.18
N CYS A 218 -32.42 10.19 13.19
CA CYS A 218 -31.25 11.06 13.11
C CYS A 218 -29.96 10.26 12.92
N GLY A 219 -29.80 9.13 13.63
CA GLY A 219 -28.65 8.24 13.47
C GLY A 219 -28.51 7.70 12.05
N ILE A 220 -29.61 7.22 11.45
CA ILE A 220 -29.63 6.74 10.06
C ILE A 220 -29.26 7.85 9.09
N ILE A 221 -29.82 9.06 9.24
CA ILE A 221 -29.50 10.15 8.33
C ILE A 221 -28.04 10.59 8.46
N LEU A 222 -27.52 10.69 9.69
CA LEU A 222 -26.10 10.98 9.93
C LEU A 222 -25.21 9.88 9.34
N PHE A 223 -25.63 8.62 9.41
CA PHE A 223 -24.91 7.52 8.77
C PHE A 223 -24.87 7.69 7.24
N VAL A 224 -26.00 8.02 6.60
CA VAL A 224 -26.03 8.29 5.15
C VAL A 224 -25.12 9.46 4.77
N ILE A 225 -25.16 10.56 5.54
CA ILE A 225 -24.27 11.71 5.33
C ILE A 225 -22.80 11.30 5.51
N SER A 226 -22.49 10.46 6.50
CA SER A 226 -21.13 10.00 6.75
C SER A 226 -20.57 9.14 5.62
N ILE A 227 -21.42 8.40 4.90
CA ILE A 227 -21.01 7.65 3.70
C ILE A 227 -20.60 8.62 2.59
N VAL A 228 -21.41 9.64 2.33
CA VAL A 228 -21.09 10.68 1.32
C VAL A 228 -19.80 11.40 1.70
N ASP A 229 -19.63 11.73 2.98
CA ASP A 229 -18.41 12.33 3.49
C ASP A 229 -17.18 11.44 3.29
N PHE A 230 -17.29 10.13 3.51
CA PHE A 230 -16.20 9.20 3.26
C PHE A 230 -15.77 9.18 1.79
N PHE A 231 -16.72 9.19 0.84
CA PHE A 231 -16.39 9.29 -0.58
C PHE A 231 -15.69 10.60 -0.93
N TYR A 232 -16.16 11.72 -0.36
CA TYR A 232 -15.51 13.02 -0.53
C TYR A 232 -14.07 13.00 0.01
N GLN A 233 -13.86 12.46 1.21
CA GLN A 233 -12.53 12.38 1.82
C GLN A 233 -11.60 11.42 1.07
N LYS A 234 -12.14 10.33 0.50
CA LYS A 234 -11.39 9.43 -0.37
C LYS A 234 -10.96 10.13 -1.65
N PHE A 235 -11.85 10.92 -2.25
CA PHE A 235 -11.53 11.74 -3.42
C PHE A 235 -10.46 12.79 -3.10
N GLU A 236 -10.63 13.56 -2.02
CA GLU A 236 -9.67 14.59 -1.59
C GLU A 236 -8.30 13.99 -1.24
N PHE A 237 -8.28 12.81 -0.62
CA PHE A 237 -7.05 12.06 -0.38
C PHE A 237 -6.35 11.70 -1.68
N GLU A 238 -7.05 11.14 -2.66
CA GLU A 238 -6.45 10.79 -3.95
C GLU A 238 -5.96 12.03 -4.72
N GLU A 239 -6.72 13.12 -4.66
CA GLU A 239 -6.34 14.43 -5.20
C GLU A 239 -5.02 14.92 -4.58
N SER A 240 -4.86 14.76 -3.25
CA SER A 240 -3.63 15.14 -2.54
C SER A 240 -2.40 14.29 -2.88
N LEU A 241 -2.62 13.08 -3.40
CA LEU A 241 -1.56 12.17 -3.81
C LEU A 241 -1.11 12.37 -5.27
N LYS A 242 -1.82 13.19 -6.06
CA LYS A 242 -1.43 13.48 -7.46
C LYS A 242 0.02 13.94 -7.55
N MET A 243 0.67 13.61 -8.65
CA MET A 243 2.10 13.88 -8.85
C MET A 243 2.32 14.85 -10.00
N THR A 244 3.45 15.55 -9.96
CA THR A 244 3.91 16.25 -11.16
C THR A 244 4.42 15.24 -12.20
N PRO A 245 4.33 15.55 -13.50
CA PRO A 245 4.92 14.70 -14.56
C PRO A 245 6.41 14.42 -14.35
N ALA A 246 7.14 15.36 -13.74
CA ALA A 246 8.55 15.19 -13.39
C ALA A 246 8.77 14.15 -12.28
N GLU A 247 7.92 14.14 -11.25
CA GLU A 247 7.96 13.16 -10.16
C GLU A 247 7.58 11.76 -10.66
N ALA A 248 6.46 11.64 -11.39
CA ALA A 248 6.02 10.37 -11.96
C ALA A 248 7.12 9.74 -12.84
N LYS A 249 7.77 10.54 -13.69
CA LYS A 249 8.88 10.07 -14.54
C LYS A 249 10.12 9.65 -13.73
N ARG A 250 10.39 10.32 -12.60
CA ARG A 250 11.50 9.92 -11.70
C ARG A 250 11.18 8.61 -10.99
N GLU A 251 9.94 8.43 -10.55
CA GLU A 251 9.51 7.21 -9.86
C GLU A 251 9.55 6.00 -10.79
N MET A 252 9.04 6.14 -12.03
CA MET A 252 9.16 5.09 -13.06
C MET A 252 10.62 4.69 -13.32
N LYS A 253 11.54 5.65 -13.36
CA LYS A 253 12.98 5.37 -13.55
C LYS A 253 13.59 4.65 -12.34
N GLN A 254 13.10 4.90 -11.13
CA GLN A 254 13.57 4.21 -9.93
C GLN A 254 13.05 2.76 -9.87
N GLU A 255 11.80 2.53 -10.29
CA GLU A 255 11.19 1.19 -10.27
C GLU A 255 11.71 0.28 -11.38
N GLU A 256 11.75 0.76 -12.63
CA GLU A 256 12.26 -0.03 -13.77
C GLU A 256 13.79 -0.13 -13.78
N GLY A 257 14.46 0.73 -13.01
CA GLY A 257 15.89 0.98 -13.13
C GLY A 257 16.24 1.67 -14.46
N ASP A 258 17.46 2.18 -14.57
CA ASP A 258 17.91 2.77 -15.83
C ASP A 258 18.08 1.66 -16.89
N LYS A 259 17.24 1.68 -17.93
CA LYS A 259 17.32 0.76 -19.08
C LYS A 259 18.72 0.74 -19.69
N ALA A 260 19.45 1.85 -19.64
CA ALA A 260 20.84 1.92 -20.08
C ALA A 260 21.78 1.08 -19.22
N ILE A 261 21.55 1.01 -17.90
CA ILE A 261 22.33 0.17 -16.98
C ILE A 261 22.02 -1.31 -17.23
N LEU A 262 20.75 -1.67 -17.43
CA LEU A 262 20.35 -3.06 -17.74
C LEU A 262 20.98 -3.54 -19.06
N GLN A 263 20.95 -2.70 -20.10
CA GLN A 263 21.58 -2.99 -21.40
C GLN A 263 23.10 -3.12 -21.28
N LYS A 264 23.77 -2.20 -20.57
CA LYS A 264 25.22 -2.28 -20.30
C LYS A 264 25.60 -3.56 -19.55
N ARG A 265 24.78 -3.98 -18.58
CA ARG A 265 25.02 -5.23 -17.83
C ARG A 265 24.93 -6.46 -18.73
N ARG A 266 23.91 -6.51 -19.61
CA ARG A 266 23.77 -7.57 -20.63
C ARG A 266 24.89 -7.56 -21.67
N GLN A 267 25.41 -6.39 -22.03
CA GLN A 267 26.54 -6.27 -22.96
C GLN A 267 27.82 -6.84 -22.33
N ARG A 268 28.19 -6.40 -21.12
CA ARG A 268 29.37 -6.93 -20.41
C ARG A 268 29.31 -8.44 -20.20
N MET A 269 28.12 -8.99 -19.94
CA MET A 269 27.95 -10.44 -19.81
C MET A 269 28.27 -11.18 -21.11
N ARG A 270 27.85 -10.64 -22.26
CA ARG A 270 28.20 -11.19 -23.58
C ARG A 270 29.71 -11.10 -23.85
N ASP A 271 30.33 -9.97 -23.53
CA ASP A 271 31.76 -9.74 -23.74
C ASP A 271 32.62 -10.70 -22.90
N MET A 272 32.22 -10.99 -21.66
CA MET A 272 32.91 -11.97 -20.80
C MET A 272 32.82 -13.39 -21.34
N ILE A 273 31.64 -13.81 -21.82
CA ILE A 273 31.44 -15.14 -22.41
C ILE A 273 32.30 -15.30 -23.67
N GLN A 274 32.32 -14.29 -24.55
CA GLN A 274 33.14 -14.30 -25.75
C GLN A 274 34.64 -14.32 -25.42
N SER A 275 35.08 -13.52 -24.45
CA SER A 275 36.48 -13.48 -24.03
C SER A 275 36.94 -14.82 -23.44
N GLY A 276 36.12 -15.45 -22.59
CA GLY A 276 36.41 -16.77 -22.03
C GLY A 276 36.44 -17.86 -23.10
N MET A 277 35.51 -17.83 -24.07
CA MET A 277 35.50 -18.74 -25.21
C MET A 277 36.78 -18.63 -26.06
N LEU A 278 37.22 -17.42 -26.36
CA LEU A 278 38.43 -17.19 -27.17
C LEU A 278 39.70 -17.65 -26.46
N GLN A 279 39.76 -17.56 -25.12
CA GLN A 279 40.90 -18.08 -24.35
C GLN A 279 41.01 -19.61 -24.44
N LYS A 280 39.88 -20.33 -24.46
CA LYS A 280 39.87 -21.80 -24.60
C LYS A 280 40.43 -22.29 -25.94
N VAL A 281 40.42 -21.47 -26.99
CA VAL A 281 40.99 -21.83 -28.30
C VAL A 281 42.45 -22.26 -28.20
N LYS A 282 43.21 -21.74 -27.22
CA LYS A 282 44.62 -22.08 -27.01
C LYS A 282 44.85 -23.55 -26.64
N THR A 283 43.86 -24.19 -26.02
CA THR A 283 43.92 -25.59 -25.59
C THR A 283 43.22 -26.53 -26.57
N ALA A 284 42.87 -26.04 -27.76
CA ALA A 284 42.22 -26.87 -28.78
C ALA A 284 43.21 -27.79 -29.48
N ASP A 285 42.76 -29.00 -29.80
CA ASP A 285 43.55 -29.97 -30.56
C ASP A 285 43.50 -29.71 -32.06
N VAL A 286 42.35 -29.20 -32.53
CA VAL A 286 42.13 -28.83 -33.94
C VAL A 286 41.09 -27.74 -34.07
N VAL A 287 41.31 -26.84 -35.04
CA VAL A 287 40.31 -25.86 -35.47
C VAL A 287 39.89 -26.16 -36.90
N ILE A 288 38.59 -26.44 -37.09
CA ILE A 288 37.99 -26.69 -38.40
C ILE A 288 37.41 -25.38 -38.92
N THR A 289 37.80 -24.98 -40.14
CA THR A 289 37.41 -23.67 -40.69
C THR A 289 36.77 -23.76 -42.08
N ASN A 290 35.82 -22.85 -42.32
CA ASN A 290 35.40 -22.41 -43.64
C ASN A 290 36.06 -21.03 -43.88
N PRO A 291 36.91 -20.85 -44.92
CA PRO A 291 37.92 -19.79 -45.03
C PRO A 291 37.52 -18.36 -44.63
N THR A 292 36.26 -17.99 -44.84
CA THR A 292 35.78 -16.63 -44.59
C THR A 292 34.63 -16.55 -43.59
N HIS A 293 33.98 -17.67 -43.24
CA HIS A 293 32.69 -17.61 -42.55
C HIS A 293 32.62 -18.36 -41.21
N TYR A 294 33.31 -19.49 -41.04
CA TYR A 294 33.15 -20.30 -39.82
C TYR A 294 34.48 -20.81 -39.28
N ALA A 295 34.61 -20.84 -37.96
CA ALA A 295 35.67 -21.54 -37.26
C ALA A 295 35.11 -22.24 -36.03
N VAL A 296 35.43 -23.53 -35.87
CA VAL A 296 35.02 -24.36 -34.74
C VAL A 296 36.27 -25.03 -34.18
N ALA A 297 36.57 -24.79 -32.91
CA ALA A 297 37.68 -25.39 -32.18
C ALA A 297 37.18 -26.59 -31.37
N LEU A 298 37.86 -27.72 -31.55
CA LEU A 298 37.56 -28.99 -30.90
C LEU A 298 38.71 -29.39 -29.99
N VAL A 299 38.38 -30.00 -28.86
CA VAL A 299 39.31 -30.70 -27.97
C VAL A 299 38.88 -32.16 -27.87
N TYR A 300 39.85 -33.07 -27.79
CA TYR A 300 39.61 -34.48 -27.61
C TYR A 300 40.68 -35.09 -26.70
N GLU A 301 40.27 -35.52 -25.51
CA GLU A 301 41.13 -36.24 -24.58
C GLU A 301 40.81 -37.74 -24.60
N PRO A 302 41.71 -38.59 -25.17
CA PRO A 302 41.50 -40.03 -25.21
C PRO A 302 41.40 -40.63 -23.80
N GLY A 303 40.36 -41.41 -23.54
CA GLY A 303 40.12 -42.07 -22.25
C GLY A 303 39.31 -41.25 -21.24
N VAL A 304 39.11 -39.95 -21.49
CA VAL A 304 38.26 -39.07 -20.65
C VAL A 304 36.95 -38.73 -21.37
N GLN A 305 37.01 -38.49 -22.68
CA GLN A 305 35.86 -38.07 -23.47
C GLN A 305 35.46 -39.15 -24.49
N LEU A 306 34.16 -39.44 -24.58
CA LEU A 306 33.59 -40.37 -25.57
C LEU A 306 33.64 -39.82 -27.00
N ALA A 307 33.66 -38.49 -27.14
CA ALA A 307 33.72 -37.78 -28.42
C ALA A 307 34.38 -36.40 -28.26
N PRO A 308 34.97 -35.83 -29.33
CA PRO A 308 35.49 -34.47 -29.32
C PRO A 308 34.43 -33.43 -28.91
N VAL A 309 34.84 -32.45 -28.11
CA VAL A 309 33.95 -31.41 -27.57
C VAL A 309 34.24 -30.07 -28.24
N VAL A 310 33.18 -29.32 -28.59
CA VAL A 310 33.29 -27.96 -29.13
C VAL A 310 33.60 -26.98 -28.01
N ILE A 311 34.79 -26.41 -27.99
CA ILE A 311 35.24 -25.48 -26.92
C ILE A 311 35.19 -24.00 -27.33
N ALA A 312 35.21 -23.73 -28.64
CA ALA A 312 34.97 -22.40 -29.19
C ALA A 312 34.33 -22.54 -30.58
N LYS A 313 33.38 -21.65 -30.91
CA LYS A 313 32.85 -21.54 -32.27
C LYS A 313 32.52 -20.08 -32.59
N GLY A 314 32.71 -19.68 -33.85
CA GLY A 314 32.52 -18.31 -34.27
C GLY A 314 32.18 -18.20 -35.75
N MET A 315 31.48 -17.11 -36.10
CA MET A 315 31.17 -16.72 -37.48
C MET A 315 31.88 -15.39 -37.81
N ASP A 316 32.24 -15.21 -39.08
CA ASP A 316 32.86 -14.01 -39.64
C ASP A 316 34.02 -13.44 -38.80
N GLU A 317 33.84 -12.28 -38.15
CA GLU A 317 34.90 -11.63 -37.34
C GLU A 317 35.43 -12.54 -36.22
N ILE A 318 34.55 -13.23 -35.50
CA ILE A 318 34.95 -14.15 -34.43
C ILE A 318 35.71 -15.34 -35.01
N ALA A 319 35.32 -15.82 -36.20
CA ALA A 319 36.04 -16.89 -36.88
C ALA A 319 37.47 -16.47 -37.26
N LEU A 320 37.67 -15.22 -37.70
CA LEU A 320 39.00 -14.66 -37.97
C LEU A 320 39.87 -14.58 -36.70
N ILE A 321 39.27 -14.20 -35.56
CA ILE A 321 39.97 -14.14 -34.28
C ILE A 321 40.35 -15.54 -33.79
N ILE A 322 39.43 -16.51 -33.84
CA ILE A 322 39.72 -17.92 -33.49
C ILE A 322 40.90 -18.45 -34.32
N ARG A 323 40.92 -18.19 -35.63
CA ARG A 323 42.03 -18.59 -36.50
C ARG A 323 43.34 -17.89 -36.15
N ARG A 324 43.30 -16.60 -35.78
CA ARG A 324 44.48 -15.85 -35.36
C ARG A 324 45.07 -16.48 -34.09
N ILE A 325 44.25 -16.68 -33.06
CA ILE A 325 44.67 -17.31 -31.79
C ILE A 325 45.21 -18.72 -32.03
N ALA A 326 44.55 -19.51 -32.87
CA ALA A 326 45.01 -20.85 -33.23
C ALA A 326 46.39 -20.83 -33.89
N ARG A 327 46.65 -19.90 -34.83
CA ARG A 327 47.98 -19.73 -35.45
C ARG A 327 49.05 -19.32 -34.43
N GLU A 328 48.73 -18.35 -33.57
CA GLU A 328 49.66 -17.83 -32.55
C GLU A 328 50.04 -18.90 -31.51
N ASN A 329 49.15 -19.87 -31.26
CA ASN A 329 49.36 -20.93 -30.27
C ASN A 329 49.70 -22.29 -30.92
N ASN A 330 50.05 -22.32 -32.22
CA ASN A 330 50.40 -23.53 -32.97
C ASN A 330 49.32 -24.63 -32.95
N VAL A 331 48.04 -24.26 -32.82
CA VAL A 331 46.91 -25.17 -32.95
C VAL A 331 46.68 -25.47 -34.44
N PRO A 332 46.63 -26.75 -34.86
CA PRO A 332 46.37 -27.12 -36.24
C PRO A 332 45.03 -26.58 -36.77
N ILE A 333 45.09 -25.92 -37.92
CA ILE A 333 43.90 -25.41 -38.63
C ILE A 333 43.66 -26.26 -39.86
N VAL A 334 42.45 -26.84 -39.98
CA VAL A 334 42.06 -27.69 -41.10
C VAL A 334 40.88 -27.05 -41.82
N GLU A 335 41.07 -26.81 -43.12
CA GLU A 335 40.00 -26.29 -43.96
C GLU A 335 39.05 -27.41 -44.34
N ASN A 336 37.80 -27.30 -43.89
CA ASN A 336 36.71 -28.17 -44.33
C ASN A 336 35.39 -27.39 -44.24
N ARG A 337 34.97 -26.84 -45.40
CA ARG A 337 33.82 -25.92 -45.47
C ARG A 337 32.51 -26.55 -45.02
N VAL A 338 32.27 -27.80 -45.40
CA VAL A 338 31.04 -28.54 -45.09
C VAL A 338 30.98 -28.82 -43.59
N GLN A 339 32.07 -29.36 -43.02
CA GLN A 339 32.11 -29.72 -41.60
C GLN A 339 32.11 -28.50 -40.68
N ALA A 340 32.83 -27.43 -41.02
CA ALA A 340 32.84 -26.20 -40.23
C ALA A 340 31.46 -25.55 -40.11
N ARG A 341 30.68 -25.52 -41.21
CA ARG A 341 29.32 -24.97 -41.20
C ARG A 341 28.37 -25.84 -40.37
N MET A 342 28.37 -27.15 -40.63
CA MET A 342 27.48 -28.09 -39.94
C MET A 342 27.76 -28.14 -38.43
N LEU A 343 29.03 -28.16 -38.02
CA LEU A 343 29.42 -28.11 -36.60
C LEU A 343 29.03 -26.78 -35.93
N TYR A 344 29.09 -25.66 -36.66
CA TYR A 344 28.68 -24.36 -36.13
C TYR A 344 27.16 -24.29 -35.89
N GLU A 345 26.38 -24.79 -36.84
CA GLU A 345 24.91 -24.75 -36.80
C GLU A 345 24.32 -25.75 -35.81
N GLU A 346 24.87 -26.97 -35.72
CA GLU A 346 24.20 -28.09 -35.02
C GLU A 346 24.77 -28.45 -33.64
N VAL A 347 25.95 -27.94 -33.26
CA VAL A 347 26.59 -28.29 -31.98
C VAL A 347 26.83 -27.06 -31.13
N GLU A 348 26.31 -27.04 -29.90
CA GLU A 348 26.51 -25.91 -28.99
C GLU A 348 27.89 -25.93 -28.30
N LEU A 349 28.26 -24.82 -27.68
CA LEU A 349 29.51 -24.68 -26.93
C LEU A 349 29.54 -25.63 -25.72
N ASN A 350 30.68 -26.25 -25.50
CA ASN A 350 30.99 -27.28 -24.49
C ASN A 350 30.15 -28.56 -24.61
N GLN A 351 29.62 -28.87 -25.80
CA GLN A 351 28.93 -30.14 -26.07
C GLN A 351 29.79 -31.08 -26.92
N PRO A 352 29.68 -32.41 -26.72
CA PRO A 352 30.30 -33.39 -27.60
C PRO A 352 29.65 -33.34 -28.98
N ILE A 353 30.44 -33.58 -30.03
CA ILE A 353 29.92 -33.66 -31.39
C ILE A 353 28.95 -34.87 -31.52
N PRO A 354 27.87 -34.78 -32.32
CA PRO A 354 27.02 -35.93 -32.63
C PRO A 354 27.71 -37.01 -33.48
N GLU A 355 27.22 -38.26 -33.41
CA GLU A 355 27.82 -39.43 -34.08
C GLU A 355 28.05 -39.24 -35.59
N LYS A 356 27.16 -38.52 -36.27
CA LYS A 356 27.28 -38.21 -37.70
C LYS A 356 28.57 -37.47 -38.08
N PHE A 357 29.21 -36.80 -37.13
CA PHE A 357 30.47 -36.09 -37.33
C PHE A 357 31.71 -36.90 -36.95
N PHE A 358 31.54 -38.05 -36.27
CA PHE A 358 32.66 -38.83 -35.73
C PHE A 358 33.64 -39.26 -36.81
N HIS A 359 33.13 -39.79 -37.92
CA HIS A 359 33.98 -40.25 -39.01
C HIS A 359 34.79 -39.09 -39.62
N ALA A 360 34.14 -37.97 -39.91
CA ALA A 360 34.82 -36.82 -40.52
C ALA A 360 35.86 -36.17 -39.60
N VAL A 361 35.54 -36.04 -38.31
CA VAL A 361 36.44 -35.42 -37.32
C VAL A 361 37.58 -36.37 -36.93
N SER A 362 37.33 -37.68 -36.79
CA SER A 362 38.37 -38.66 -36.45
C SER A 362 39.43 -38.80 -37.54
N VAL A 363 39.05 -38.75 -38.83
CA VAL A 363 40.01 -38.73 -39.95
C VAL A 363 40.91 -37.51 -39.87
N ILE A 364 40.35 -36.35 -39.50
CA ILE A 364 41.11 -35.10 -39.34
C ILE A 364 42.10 -35.20 -38.17
N ILE A 365 41.63 -35.64 -36.99
CA ILE A 365 42.48 -35.78 -35.79
C ILE A 365 43.57 -36.84 -36.01
N THR A 366 43.22 -38.03 -36.54
CA THR A 366 44.18 -39.12 -36.80
C THR A 366 45.27 -38.70 -37.79
N LYS A 367 44.90 -37.94 -38.83
CA LYS A 367 45.86 -37.41 -39.80
C LYS A 367 46.81 -36.41 -39.14
N LEU A 368 46.32 -35.57 -38.23
CA LEU A 368 47.12 -34.63 -37.46
C LEU A 368 48.04 -35.33 -36.46
N ASP A 369 47.56 -36.36 -35.77
CA ASP A 369 48.38 -37.15 -34.83
C ASP A 369 49.49 -37.93 -35.53
N LYS A 370 49.21 -38.50 -36.70
CA LYS A 370 50.23 -39.11 -37.55
C LYS A 370 51.29 -38.08 -37.99
N TYR A 371 50.87 -36.85 -38.30
CA TYR A 371 51.78 -35.75 -38.62
C TYR A 371 52.60 -35.25 -37.43
N LYS A 372 52.00 -35.18 -36.22
CA LYS A 372 52.70 -34.83 -34.98
C LYS A 372 53.76 -35.88 -34.62
N ARG A 373 53.45 -37.17 -34.78
CA ARG A 373 54.39 -38.29 -34.54
C ARG A 373 55.52 -38.40 -35.57
N LEU A 374 55.36 -37.82 -36.77
CA LEU A 374 56.41 -37.77 -37.80
C LEU A 374 57.34 -36.55 -37.66
N ARG A 375 56.98 -35.58 -36.80
CA ARG A 375 57.75 -34.36 -36.53
C ARG A 375 58.42 -34.35 -35.14
N ALA A 376 58.00 -35.22 -34.23
CA ALA A 376 58.68 -35.52 -32.98
C ALA A 376 59.73 -36.61 -33.22
#